data_AF-A0A3B0MSZ3-F1
#
_entry.id   AF-A0A3B0MSZ3-F1
#
_cell.length_a   1.000
_cell.length_b   1.000
_cell.length_c   1.000
_cell.angle_alpha   90.00
_cell.angle_beta   90.00
_cell.angle_gamma   90.00
#
_symmetry.space_group_name_H-M   'P 1'
#
loop_
_entity.id
_entity.type
_entity.pdbx_description
1 polymer ?
#
loop_
_entity_poly.entity_id
_entity_poly.type
_entity_poly.pdbx_seq_one_letter_code
_entity_poly.pdbx_strand_id
1 'polypeptide(L)'
;MIVGAGLTWSVVESIPVPEAVKLGQDGCDALSDMWAQSALNLAQQGITTICYNFMPVLDWTRTELRHRLPDGAECLRFDRVDLAVFDMFILKRPAAVQSYGAAVQSAAATRFKQMDAKQVAALSATILAGLPGAETSYSLSDCVFRGHPASDSESIRPPIPILSGH
;
A
#
# COMPACT_ATOMS: atom_id res chain seq x y z
N MET A 1 -28.64 5.82 -5.23
CA MET A 1 -28.16 4.60 -5.93
C MET A 1 -28.30 3.35 -5.05
N ILE A 2 -27.66 3.29 -3.88
CA ILE A 2 -27.70 2.09 -3.00
C ILE A 2 -29.12 1.80 -2.47
N VAL A 3 -29.77 2.77 -1.82
CA VAL A 3 -31.15 2.62 -1.29
C VAL A 3 -32.17 2.34 -2.41
N GLY A 4 -31.96 2.93 -3.59
CA GLY A 4 -32.81 2.68 -4.76
C GLY A 4 -32.75 1.24 -5.28
N ALA A 5 -31.70 0.48 -4.92
CA ALA A 5 -31.55 -0.94 -5.21
C ALA A 5 -32.03 -1.84 -4.05
N GLY A 6 -32.63 -1.28 -2.99
CA GLY A 6 -33.06 -2.03 -1.81
C GLY A 6 -31.93 -2.46 -0.87
N LEU A 7 -30.74 -1.86 -1.00
CA LEU A 7 -29.57 -2.13 -0.17
C LEU A 7 -29.31 -0.98 0.82
N THR A 8 -28.52 -1.25 1.85
CA THR A 8 -28.06 -0.26 2.83
C THR A 8 -26.56 -0.04 2.70
N TRP A 9 -26.12 1.21 2.81
CA TRP A 9 -24.70 1.53 2.90
C TRP A 9 -24.25 1.41 4.35
N SER A 10 -23.63 0.28 4.71
CA SER A 10 -23.29 -0.03 6.10
C SER A 10 -21.87 0.39 6.51
N VAL A 11 -20.92 0.40 5.57
CA VAL A 11 -19.50 0.64 5.84
C VAL A 11 -18.89 1.49 4.73
N VAL A 12 -18.02 2.42 5.10
CA VAL A 12 -17.12 3.10 4.14
C VAL A 12 -15.78 2.38 4.11
N GLU A 13 -15.34 1.93 2.94
CA GLU A 13 -14.00 1.40 2.70
C GLU A 13 -13.49 2.02 1.38
N SER A 14 -12.66 3.07 1.41
CA SER A 14 -12.06 3.73 2.59
C SER A 14 -12.17 5.25 2.56
N ILE A 15 -11.87 5.91 3.69
CA ILE A 15 -11.50 7.34 3.68
C ILE A 15 -9.96 7.39 3.66
N PRO A 16 -9.33 7.82 2.56
CA PRO A 16 -7.88 7.79 2.44
C PRO A 16 -7.23 8.72 3.46
N VAL A 17 -6.25 8.21 4.21
CA VAL A 17 -5.42 9.02 5.10
C VAL A 17 -4.32 9.67 4.28
N PRO A 18 -4.17 11.01 4.31
CA PRO A 18 -3.13 11.69 3.55
C PRO A 18 -1.72 11.24 3.95
N GLU A 19 -0.80 11.09 2.98
CA GLU A 19 0.58 10.66 3.24
C GLU A 19 1.33 11.59 4.22
N ALA A 20 1.06 12.91 4.16
CA ALA A 20 1.64 13.87 5.10
C ALA A 20 1.22 13.59 6.55
N VAL A 21 0.03 13.02 6.78
CA VAL A 21 -0.42 12.58 8.11
C VAL A 21 0.33 11.32 8.52
N LYS A 22 0.50 10.34 7.61
CA LYS A 22 1.23 9.10 7.89
C LYS A 22 2.71 9.34 8.23
N LEU A 23 3.33 10.28 7.52
CA LEU A 23 4.75 10.61 7.63
C LEU A 23 5.06 11.76 8.61
N GLY A 24 4.05 12.34 9.27
CA GLY A 24 4.24 13.43 10.22
C GLY A 24 4.83 14.71 9.60
N GLN A 25 4.48 15.01 8.35
CA GLN A 25 4.96 16.19 7.63
C GLN A 25 4.16 17.46 8.00
N ASP A 26 4.67 18.62 7.58
CA ASP A 26 3.99 19.91 7.77
C ASP A 26 2.55 19.88 7.25
N GLY A 27 1.63 20.48 8.02
CA GLY A 27 0.20 20.52 7.69
C GLY A 27 -0.58 19.26 8.08
N CYS A 28 0.05 18.29 8.77
CA CYS A 28 -0.62 17.07 9.21
C CYS A 28 -1.86 17.31 10.09
N ASP A 29 -1.86 18.30 10.96
CA ASP A 29 -3.00 18.58 11.85
C ASP A 29 -4.22 19.08 11.04
N ALA A 30 -4.02 20.03 10.12
CA ALA A 30 -5.10 20.50 9.24
C ALA A 30 -5.66 19.37 8.35
N LEU A 31 -4.80 18.48 7.85
CA LEU A 31 -5.22 17.32 7.08
C LEU A 31 -5.97 16.29 7.93
N SER A 32 -5.58 16.14 9.21
CA SER A 32 -6.29 15.29 10.17
C SER A 32 -7.68 15.84 10.48
N ASP A 33 -7.82 17.16 10.62
CA ASP A 33 -9.10 17.84 10.80
C ASP A 33 -10.02 17.65 9.59
N MET A 34 -9.50 17.75 8.37
CA MET A 34 -10.26 17.48 7.14
C MET A 34 -10.73 16.03 7.05
N TRP A 35 -9.87 15.09 7.43
CA TRP A 35 -10.23 13.67 7.49
C TRP A 35 -11.32 13.41 8.53
N ALA A 36 -11.20 14.00 9.72
CA ALA A 36 -12.22 13.92 10.77
C ALA A 36 -13.55 14.54 10.33
N GLN A 37 -13.53 15.66 9.63
CA GLN A 37 -14.74 16.27 9.07
C GLN A 37 -15.46 15.33 8.09
N SER A 38 -14.71 14.55 7.30
CA SER A 38 -15.29 13.54 6.41
C SER A 38 -16.02 12.44 7.19
N ALA A 39 -15.44 11.99 8.30
CA ALA A 39 -16.08 11.02 9.20
C ALA A 39 -17.36 11.58 9.84
N LEU A 40 -17.34 12.85 10.28
CA LEU A 40 -18.53 13.53 10.83
C LEU A 40 -19.66 13.64 9.80
N ASN A 41 -19.32 13.98 8.55
CA ASN A 41 -20.30 14.07 7.47
C ASN A 41 -20.99 12.72 7.20
N LEU A 42 -20.24 11.61 7.26
CA LEU A 42 -20.78 10.25 7.12
C LEU A 42 -21.70 9.88 8.29
N ALA A 43 -21.30 10.21 9.52
CA ALA A 43 -22.12 9.97 10.70
C ALA A 43 -23.47 10.69 10.62
N GLN A 44 -23.52 11.91 10.09
CA GLN A 44 -24.77 12.65 9.86
C GLN A 44 -25.71 11.96 8.85
N GLN A 45 -25.15 11.12 7.96
CA GLN A 45 -25.91 10.29 7.02
C GLN A 45 -26.22 8.89 7.57
N GLY A 46 -25.91 8.63 8.85
CA GLY A 46 -26.14 7.33 9.50
C GLY A 46 -25.07 6.28 9.21
N ILE A 47 -23.95 6.65 8.60
CA ILE A 47 -22.84 5.73 8.30
C ILE A 47 -21.76 5.92 9.37
N THR A 48 -21.65 4.96 10.28
CA THR A 48 -20.81 5.07 11.48
C THR A 48 -19.65 4.09 11.52
N THR A 49 -19.51 3.24 10.49
CA THR A 49 -18.41 2.29 10.36
C THR A 49 -17.50 2.69 9.21
N ILE A 50 -16.23 2.99 9.53
CA ILE A 50 -15.21 3.41 8.56
C ILE A 50 -14.05 2.43 8.63
N CYS A 51 -13.73 1.80 7.50
CA CYS A 51 -12.51 1.05 7.28
C CYS A 51 -11.48 1.96 6.60
N TYR A 52 -10.27 2.04 7.17
CA TYR A 52 -9.14 2.77 6.59
C TYR A 52 -7.84 2.04 6.90
N ASN A 53 -6.77 2.39 6.19
CA ASN A 53 -5.44 1.86 6.43
C ASN A 53 -4.43 2.98 6.72
N PHE A 54 -3.30 2.61 7.31
CA PHE A 54 -2.19 3.51 7.62
C PHE A 54 -0.88 2.98 7.01
N MET A 55 -0.96 2.41 5.80
CA MET A 55 0.20 1.91 5.08
C MET A 55 0.87 3.08 4.33
N PRO A 56 2.10 3.48 4.67
CA PRO A 56 2.78 4.57 3.99
C PRO A 56 3.30 4.11 2.62
N VAL A 57 3.22 4.97 1.63
CA VAL A 57 3.76 4.81 0.26
C VAL A 57 3.16 3.69 -0.57
N LEU A 58 3.01 2.46 -0.07
CA LEU A 58 2.42 1.34 -0.81
C LEU A 58 1.28 0.74 0.00
N ASP A 59 0.11 0.65 -0.64
CA ASP A 59 -1.00 -0.17 -0.16
C ASP A 59 -0.69 -1.67 -0.34
N TRP A 60 -1.67 -2.54 -0.09
CA TRP A 60 -1.56 -4.00 -0.16
C TRP A 60 -0.74 -4.48 -1.36
N THR A 61 0.49 -4.94 -1.10
CA THR A 61 1.43 -5.27 -2.16
C THR A 61 1.24 -6.71 -2.63
N ARG A 62 1.30 -6.93 -3.95
CA ARG A 62 1.41 -8.26 -4.59
C ARG A 62 2.56 -8.25 -5.58
N THR A 63 3.07 -9.43 -5.90
CA THR A 63 4.11 -9.60 -6.93
C THR A 63 3.56 -10.25 -8.19
N GLU A 64 2.38 -10.88 -8.10
CA GLU A 64 1.69 -11.53 -9.21
C GLU A 64 0.17 -11.42 -9.02
N LEU A 65 -0.53 -10.86 -10.03
CA LEU A 65 -1.98 -10.62 -9.97
C LEU A 65 -2.83 -11.77 -10.53
N ARG A 66 -2.21 -12.69 -11.28
CA ARG A 66 -2.89 -13.78 -12.01
C ARG A 66 -2.15 -15.10 -11.85
N HIS A 67 -1.92 -15.49 -10.61
CA HIS A 67 -1.23 -16.74 -10.31
C HIS A 67 -2.16 -17.93 -10.57
N ARG A 68 -1.79 -18.80 -11.51
CA ARG A 68 -2.66 -19.92 -11.90
C ARG A 68 -2.47 -21.13 -10.99
N LEU A 69 -3.56 -21.61 -10.42
CA LEU A 69 -3.62 -22.80 -9.58
C LEU A 69 -3.74 -24.09 -10.45
N PRO A 70 -3.44 -25.27 -9.88
CA PRO A 70 -3.53 -26.55 -10.61
C PRO A 70 -4.92 -26.86 -11.18
N ASP A 71 -5.98 -26.35 -10.56
CA ASP A 71 -7.36 -26.47 -11.03
C ASP A 71 -7.74 -25.47 -12.13
N GLY A 72 -6.81 -24.58 -12.50
CA GLY A 72 -6.97 -23.57 -13.53
C GLY A 72 -7.51 -22.22 -13.03
N ALA A 73 -7.85 -22.08 -11.75
CA ALA A 73 -8.25 -20.81 -11.16
C ALA A 73 -7.07 -19.82 -11.07
N GLU A 74 -7.37 -18.52 -10.96
CA GLU A 74 -6.36 -17.47 -10.74
C GLU A 74 -6.48 -16.90 -9.32
N CYS A 75 -5.35 -16.61 -8.69
CA CYS A 75 -5.29 -15.93 -7.40
C CYS A 75 -4.21 -14.85 -7.36
N LEU A 76 -4.29 -13.96 -6.36
CA LEU A 76 -3.23 -13.01 -6.06
C LEU A 76 -2.12 -13.71 -5.29
N ARG A 77 -0.86 -13.45 -5.66
CA ARG A 77 0.30 -14.04 -5.00
C ARG A 77 1.31 -12.97 -4.58
N PHE A 78 1.91 -13.23 -3.42
CA PHE A 78 3.07 -12.52 -2.91
C PHE A 78 4.23 -13.48 -2.82
N ASP A 79 5.30 -13.20 -3.56
CA ASP A 79 6.55 -13.95 -3.53
C ASP A 79 7.65 -13.04 -2.96
N ARG A 80 8.25 -13.46 -1.84
CA ARG A 80 9.27 -12.68 -1.14
C ARG A 80 10.54 -12.49 -1.98
N VAL A 81 10.88 -13.43 -2.86
CA VAL A 81 12.04 -13.33 -3.74
C VAL A 81 11.75 -12.31 -4.84
N ASP A 82 10.54 -12.26 -5.38
CA ASP A 82 10.17 -11.25 -6.38
C ASP A 82 10.15 -9.84 -5.79
N LEU A 83 9.68 -9.69 -4.55
CA LEU A 83 9.79 -8.41 -3.83
C LEU A 83 11.27 -8.02 -3.64
N ALA A 84 12.12 -8.96 -3.25
CA ALA A 84 13.55 -8.71 -3.09
C ALA A 84 14.22 -8.34 -4.43
N VAL A 85 13.80 -8.94 -5.55
CA VAL A 85 14.26 -8.56 -6.89
C VAL A 85 13.92 -7.10 -7.17
N PHE A 86 12.66 -6.72 -6.93
CA PHE A 86 12.22 -5.34 -7.09
C PHE A 86 13.02 -4.38 -6.21
N ASP A 87 13.13 -4.65 -4.92
CA ASP A 87 13.77 -3.76 -3.96
C ASP A 87 15.27 -3.58 -4.20
N MET A 88 16.00 -4.68 -4.43
CA MET A 88 17.47 -4.66 -4.56
C MET A 88 17.96 -4.28 -5.96
N PHE A 89 17.29 -4.73 -7.03
CA PHE A 89 17.82 -4.60 -8.39
C PHE A 89 17.06 -3.60 -9.27
N ILE A 90 15.75 -3.42 -9.04
CA ILE A 90 14.91 -2.50 -9.83
C ILE A 90 14.88 -1.12 -9.14
N LEU A 91 14.33 -1.06 -7.93
CA LEU A 91 14.23 0.14 -7.10
C LEU A 91 15.61 0.59 -6.59
N LYS A 92 16.48 -0.38 -6.29
CA LYS A 92 17.84 -0.15 -5.74
C LYS A 92 17.81 0.68 -4.46
N ARG A 93 16.89 0.35 -3.55
CA ARG A 93 16.76 1.06 -2.29
C ARG A 93 18.06 0.94 -1.46
N PRO A 94 18.57 2.04 -0.88
CA PRO A 94 19.75 2.00 -0.02
C PRO A 94 19.58 0.97 1.10
N ALA A 95 20.63 0.18 1.36
CA ALA A 95 20.64 -0.89 2.36
C ALA A 95 19.57 -1.99 2.19
N ALA A 96 18.89 -2.09 1.04
CA ALA A 96 17.86 -3.12 0.81
C ALA A 96 18.35 -4.54 1.07
N VAL A 97 19.60 -4.84 0.71
CA VAL A 97 20.23 -6.14 0.90
C VAL A 97 20.18 -6.60 2.37
N GLN A 98 20.31 -5.66 3.32
CA GLN A 98 20.30 -5.96 4.75
C GLN A 98 18.90 -6.35 5.27
N SER A 99 17.84 -6.01 4.53
CA SER A 99 16.46 -6.38 4.85
C SER A 99 16.11 -7.85 4.51
N TYR A 100 17.00 -8.58 3.83
CA TYR A 100 16.77 -9.94 3.37
C TYR A 100 17.85 -10.91 3.89
N GLY A 101 17.45 -12.15 4.20
CA GLY A 101 18.41 -13.21 4.52
C GLY A 101 19.21 -13.66 3.28
N ALA A 102 20.42 -14.20 3.51
CA ALA A 102 21.36 -14.56 2.44
C ALA A 102 20.77 -15.51 1.37
N ALA A 103 19.90 -16.45 1.77
CA ALA A 103 19.22 -17.35 0.83
C ALA A 103 18.30 -16.59 -0.14
N VAL A 104 17.55 -15.60 0.35
CA VAL A 104 16.66 -14.77 -0.47
C VAL A 104 17.47 -13.86 -1.39
N GLN A 105 18.59 -13.31 -0.90
CA GLN A 105 19.49 -12.48 -1.72
C GLN A 105 20.03 -13.27 -2.92
N SER A 106 20.52 -14.49 -2.68
CA SER A 106 21.04 -15.37 -3.74
C SER A 106 19.95 -15.79 -4.73
N ALA A 107 18.77 -16.15 -4.24
CA ALA A 107 17.62 -16.50 -5.07
C ALA A 107 17.17 -15.30 -5.93
N ALA A 108 17.11 -14.10 -5.36
CA ALA A 108 16.74 -12.89 -6.06
C ALA A 108 17.76 -12.53 -7.15
N ALA A 109 19.06 -12.62 -6.85
CA ALA A 109 20.11 -12.37 -7.84
C ALA A 109 20.04 -13.35 -9.02
N THR A 110 19.74 -14.62 -8.74
CA THR A 110 19.56 -15.64 -9.78
C THR A 110 18.32 -15.37 -10.61
N ARG A 111 17.18 -15.05 -9.95
CA ARG A 111 15.92 -14.76 -10.63
C ARG A 111 16.02 -13.53 -11.51
N PHE A 112 16.63 -12.45 -11.02
CA PHE A 112 16.79 -11.22 -11.80
C PHE A 112 17.60 -11.44 -13.08
N LYS A 113 18.65 -12.29 -13.04
CA LYS A 113 19.43 -12.65 -14.25
C LYS A 113 18.63 -13.43 -15.29
N GLN A 114 17.54 -14.08 -14.87
CA GLN A 114 16.66 -14.86 -15.75
C GLN A 114 15.47 -14.04 -16.26
N MET A 115 15.22 -12.85 -15.70
CA MET A 115 14.12 -11.99 -16.11
C MET A 115 14.49 -11.18 -17.34
N ASP A 116 13.57 -11.10 -18.29
CA ASP A 116 13.64 -10.15 -19.39
C ASP A 116 13.10 -8.76 -18.99
N ALA A 117 13.31 -7.77 -19.86
CA ALA A 117 12.86 -6.40 -19.62
C ALA A 117 11.33 -6.27 -19.46
N LYS A 118 10.55 -7.15 -20.11
CA LYS A 118 9.08 -7.14 -20.02
C LYS A 118 8.61 -7.67 -18.67
N GLN A 119 9.25 -8.73 -18.17
CA GLN A 119 8.99 -9.31 -16.85
C GLN A 119 9.37 -8.33 -15.74
N VAL A 120 10.51 -7.64 -15.89
CA VAL A 120 10.93 -6.58 -14.96
C VAL A 120 9.88 -5.46 -14.92
N ALA A 121 9.45 -4.96 -16.09
CA ALA A 121 8.42 -3.93 -16.16
C ALA A 121 7.07 -4.39 -15.58
N ALA A 122 6.67 -5.63 -15.83
CA ALA A 122 5.42 -6.19 -15.30
C ALA A 122 5.46 -6.35 -13.77
N LEU A 123 6.58 -6.79 -13.20
CA LEU A 123 6.77 -6.86 -11.76
C LEU A 123 6.72 -5.47 -11.13
N SER A 124 7.43 -4.49 -11.72
CA SER A 124 7.38 -3.10 -11.25
C SER A 124 5.97 -2.53 -11.30
N ALA A 125 5.26 -2.71 -12.41
CA ALA A 125 3.88 -2.26 -12.56
C ALA A 125 2.97 -2.93 -11.52
N THR A 126 3.15 -4.21 -11.24
CA THR A 126 2.35 -4.96 -10.26
C THR A 126 2.54 -4.44 -8.83
N ILE A 127 3.79 -4.19 -8.44
CA ILE A 127 4.11 -3.68 -7.09
C ILE A 127 3.66 -2.23 -6.92
N LEU A 128 3.77 -1.40 -7.97
CA LEU A 128 3.46 0.03 -7.93
C LEU A 128 1.98 0.39 -8.18
N ALA A 129 1.23 -0.49 -8.82
CA ALA A 129 -0.15 -0.22 -9.22
C ALA A 129 -1.11 -0.08 -8.03
N GLY A 130 -0.77 -0.64 -6.86
CA GLY A 130 -1.74 -0.86 -5.79
C GLY A 130 -2.81 -1.88 -6.21
N LEU A 131 -3.42 -2.57 -5.25
CA LEU A 131 -4.57 -3.43 -5.54
C LEU A 131 -5.84 -2.58 -5.76
N PRO A 132 -6.90 -3.13 -6.38
CA PRO A 132 -8.20 -2.45 -6.45
C PRO A 132 -8.64 -2.00 -5.04
N GLY A 133 -8.86 -0.69 -4.86
CA GLY A 133 -9.06 -0.04 -3.56
C GLY A 133 -7.88 0.81 -3.08
N ALA A 134 -6.73 0.75 -3.76
CA ALA A 134 -5.65 1.70 -3.59
C ALA A 134 -5.97 2.99 -4.35
N GLU A 135 -5.89 4.12 -3.66
CA GLU A 135 -6.28 5.43 -4.21
C GLU A 135 -5.12 6.10 -4.99
N THR A 136 -3.90 5.56 -4.91
CA THR A 136 -2.70 6.17 -5.50
C THR A 136 -1.87 5.17 -6.30
N SER A 137 -1.59 5.47 -7.57
CA SER A 137 -0.62 4.76 -8.40
C SER A 137 0.73 5.50 -8.35
N TYR A 138 1.82 4.78 -8.10
CA TYR A 138 3.14 5.40 -7.90
C TYR A 138 4.09 5.18 -9.07
N SER A 139 4.97 6.15 -9.33
CA SER A 139 6.15 5.94 -10.16
C SER A 139 7.33 5.41 -9.33
N LEU A 140 8.34 4.82 -9.98
CA LEU A 140 9.58 4.41 -9.30
C LEU A 140 10.25 5.59 -8.57
N SER A 141 10.21 6.80 -9.14
CA SER A 141 10.74 8.01 -8.52
C SER A 141 10.03 8.37 -7.22
N ASP A 142 8.71 8.16 -7.13
CA ASP A 142 7.95 8.47 -5.93
C ASP A 142 8.31 7.53 -4.77
N CYS A 143 8.55 6.24 -5.08
CA CYS A 143 9.01 5.27 -4.09
C CYS A 143 10.43 5.57 -3.58
N VAL A 144 11.35 6.00 -4.45
CA VAL A 144 12.72 6.37 -4.04
C VAL A 144 12.73 7.64 -3.19
N PHE A 145 11.96 8.66 -3.58
CA PHE A 145 11.92 9.96 -2.88
C PHE A 145 11.32 9.83 -1.48
N ARG A 146 10.30 8.98 -1.33
CA ARG A 146 9.61 8.76 -0.04
C ARG A 146 10.25 7.68 0.82
N GLY A 147 11.18 6.88 0.27
CA GLY A 147 12.05 5.96 1.00
C GLY A 147 13.15 6.64 1.83
N HIS A 148 12.88 7.83 2.38
CA HIS A 148 13.76 8.52 3.32
C HIS A 148 14.07 7.57 4.50
N PRO A 149 15.24 7.66 5.18
CA PRO A 149 15.63 6.77 6.27
C PRO A 149 14.68 6.77 7.50
N ALA A 150 13.60 7.54 7.45
CA ALA A 150 12.44 7.47 8.33
C ALA A 150 11.56 6.21 8.10
N SER A 151 12.19 5.07 7.78
CA SER A 151 11.55 3.74 7.80
C SER A 151 11.83 2.98 9.10
N ASP A 152 12.30 3.68 10.12
CA ASP A 152 12.26 3.17 11.49
C ASP A 152 10.81 3.26 11.97
N SER A 153 10.33 2.24 12.68
CA SER A 153 8.97 2.23 13.24
C SER A 153 8.67 3.44 14.16
N GLU A 154 9.70 4.18 14.54
CA GLU A 154 9.62 5.39 15.38
C GLU A 154 9.23 6.66 14.63
N SER A 155 9.35 6.73 13.30
CA SER A 155 9.03 7.94 12.51
C SER A 155 7.62 7.95 11.92
N ILE A 156 6.87 6.86 12.05
CA ILE A 156 5.45 6.81 11.67
C ILE A 156 4.61 7.36 12.83
N ARG A 157 3.82 8.41 12.57
CA ARG A 157 2.91 8.96 13.60
C ARG A 157 1.89 7.88 13.99
N PRO A 158 1.47 7.78 15.27
CA PRO A 158 0.33 6.94 15.61
C PRO A 158 -0.90 7.33 14.76
N PRO A 159 -1.78 6.35 14.42
CA PRO A 159 -3.00 6.63 13.68
C PRO A 159 -3.83 7.73 14.35
N ILE A 160 -4.59 8.48 13.55
CA ILE A 160 -5.53 9.49 14.07
C ILE A 160 -6.40 8.81 15.14
N PRO A 161 -6.39 9.28 16.40
CA PRO A 161 -7.19 8.68 17.45
C PRO A 161 -8.67 8.81 17.08
N ILE A 162 -9.33 7.68 16.91
CA ILE A 162 -10.79 7.65 16.74
C ILE A 162 -11.34 7.96 18.12
N LEU A 163 -11.84 9.19 18.33
CA LEU A 163 -12.57 9.52 19.54
C LEU A 163 -13.78 8.58 19.62
N SER A 164 -13.69 7.55 20.45
CA SER A 164 -14.83 6.73 20.84
C SER A 164 -15.73 7.60 21.71
N GLY A 165 -16.59 8.39 21.06
CA GLY A 165 -17.69 9.07 21.73
C GLY A 165 -18.65 8.02 22.27
N HIS A 166 -18.68 7.87 23.58
CA HIS A 166 -19.84 7.37 24.32
C HIS A 166 -20.78 8.53 24.62
#